data_AF-A0A382NX15-F1
#
_entry.id   AF-A0A382NX15-F1
#
_cell.length_a   1.000
_cell.length_b   1.000
_cell.length_c   1.000
_cell.angle_alpha   90.00
_cell.angle_beta   90.00
_cell.angle_gamma   90.00
#
_symmetry.space_group_name_H-M   'P 1'
#
loop_
_entity.id
_entity.type
_entity.pdbx_description
1 polymer ?
#
loop_
_entity_poly.entity_id
_entity_poly.type
_entity_poly.pdbx_seq_one_letter_code
_entity_poly.pdbx_strand_id
1 'polypeptide(L)'
;MNDDLRKEIRKVSLQNAFEHDGKTKDKIVLSKILGIVPELKNNIKDIIPEITSIVSQVNAMSIEEQKTEIQNNFPEVLDVKEKVKEESVGLPPLDGAEQGKVVTRFTPAPNGYPHIGHAKAAIISEEYARMYDGKIILRFDDTNPEDTRLEYWAAIKVGLDWLGIKFDGEKNTSDDIELLYDKCLDMIRKNNAYVCMCKRDEIGKNRRDMKSCKCSVSDTNQNEEKWKKMFNKYKPGEAIVRFRGDMESKNTVMRDPVLFRIIDAKHPRLGEKYRVWPSYDFAVAVEDYLDGVTHALRSKE
;
A
#
# COMPACT_ATOMS: atom_id res chain seq x y z
N MET A 1 5.46 24.10 38.51
CA MET A 1 6.19 23.63 37.32
C MET A 1 7.62 24.12 37.44
N ASN A 2 8.63 23.35 37.03
CA ASN A 2 10.03 23.79 37.06
C ASN A 2 10.23 24.97 36.07
N ASP A 3 10.98 26.00 36.46
CA ASP A 3 11.27 27.17 35.62
C ASP A 3 11.97 26.77 34.31
N ASP A 4 12.73 25.68 34.32
CA ASP A 4 13.35 25.10 33.12
C ASP A 4 12.32 24.66 32.07
N LEU A 5 11.22 24.02 32.49
CA LEU A 5 10.19 23.58 31.57
C LEU A 5 9.44 24.78 30.97
N ARG A 6 9.24 25.84 31.76
CA ARG A 6 8.60 27.07 31.28
C ARG A 6 9.48 27.76 30.23
N LYS A 7 10.78 27.82 30.50
CA LYS A 7 11.79 28.35 29.58
C LYS A 7 11.82 27.55 28.26
N GLU A 8 11.73 26.23 28.33
CA GLU A 8 11.70 25.37 27.15
C GLU A 8 10.42 25.54 26.32
N ILE A 9 9.25 25.62 26.96
CA ILE A 9 7.98 25.92 26.28
C ILE A 9 8.05 27.28 25.56
N ARG A 10 8.65 28.29 26.20
CA ARG A 10 8.82 29.62 25.61
C ARG A 10 9.78 29.61 24.43
N LYS A 11 10.92 28.93 24.54
CA LYS A 11 11.88 28.72 23.45
C LYS A 11 11.21 28.08 22.23
N VAL A 12 10.50 26.97 22.43
CA VAL A 12 9.82 26.24 21.34
C VAL A 12 8.71 27.09 20.70
N SER A 13 7.99 27.88 21.51
CA SER A 13 6.94 28.78 21.03
C SER A 13 7.52 29.90 20.17
N LEU A 14 8.59 30.56 20.64
CA LEU A 14 9.30 31.62 19.91
C LEU A 14 9.91 31.09 18.61
N GLN A 15 10.59 29.95 18.65
CA GLN A 15 11.17 29.32 17.47
C GLN A 15 10.10 29.06 16.41
N ASN A 16 8.98 28.42 16.80
CA ASN A 16 7.95 28.08 15.83
C ASN A 16 7.19 29.30 15.31
N ALA A 17 6.96 30.31 16.15
CA ALA A 17 6.36 31.56 15.71
C ALA A 17 7.27 32.31 14.72
N PHE A 18 8.58 32.37 14.99
CA PHE A 18 9.55 32.97 14.08
C PHE A 18 9.65 32.23 12.73
N GLU A 19 9.56 30.89 12.74
CA GLU A 19 9.53 30.05 11.52
C GLU A 19 8.21 30.20 10.71
N HIS A 20 7.15 30.76 11.29
CA HIS A 20 5.81 30.82 10.71
C HIS A 20 5.14 32.19 10.90
N ASP A 21 5.74 33.23 10.32
CA ASP A 21 5.15 34.57 10.19
C ASP A 21 4.68 35.19 11.51
N GLY A 22 5.39 34.90 12.60
CA GLY A 22 5.15 35.46 13.93
C GLY A 22 4.04 34.78 14.74
N LYS A 23 3.51 33.63 14.30
CA LYS A 23 2.42 32.92 14.99
C LYS A 23 2.70 31.44 15.20
N THR A 24 2.28 30.92 16.35
CA THR A 24 2.29 29.48 16.66
C THR A 24 0.96 29.03 17.28
N LYS A 25 0.79 27.71 17.46
CA LYS A 25 -0.43 27.08 17.99
C LYS A 25 -0.06 26.11 19.11
N ASP A 26 -0.91 26.05 20.13
CA ASP A 26 -0.76 25.20 21.32
C ASP A 26 -0.44 23.74 20.98
N LYS A 27 -1.16 23.17 19.99
CA LYS A 27 -0.97 21.77 19.56
C LYS A 27 0.44 21.51 19.01
N ILE A 28 1.02 22.48 18.30
CA ILE A 28 2.36 22.36 17.71
C ILE A 28 3.41 22.38 18.82
N VAL A 29 3.30 23.35 19.73
CA VAL A 29 4.20 23.49 20.88
C VAL A 29 4.11 22.28 21.79
N LEU A 30 2.89 21.80 22.11
CA LEU A 30 2.68 20.58 22.88
C LEU A 30 3.35 19.36 22.23
N SER A 31 3.19 19.18 20.91
CA SER A 31 3.82 18.05 20.20
C SER A 31 5.35 18.11 20.27
N LYS A 32 5.94 19.31 20.10
CA LYS A 32 7.40 19.50 20.17
C LYS A 32 7.92 19.25 21.59
N ILE A 33 7.23 19.76 22.62
CA ILE A 33 7.58 19.58 24.03
C ILE A 33 7.49 18.12 24.47
N LEU A 34 6.46 17.37 24.04
CA LEU A 34 6.36 15.93 24.32
C LEU A 34 7.44 15.10 23.60
N GLY A 35 8.03 15.63 22.53
CA GLY A 35 9.21 15.04 21.88
C GLY A 35 10.50 15.25 22.66
N ILE A 36 10.65 16.40 23.32
CA ILE A 36 11.83 16.76 24.13
C ILE A 36 11.75 16.11 25.52
N VAL A 37 10.57 16.11 26.15
CA VAL A 37 10.33 15.55 27.49
C VAL A 37 9.17 14.53 27.43
N PRO A 38 9.45 13.27 27.06
CA PRO A 38 8.42 12.23 26.90
C PRO A 38 7.64 11.92 28.19
N GLU A 39 8.23 12.16 29.35
CA GLU A 39 7.65 11.91 30.69
C GLU A 39 6.38 12.74 30.95
N LEU A 40 6.26 13.90 30.29
CA LEU A 40 5.09 14.77 30.41
C LEU A 40 3.82 14.19 29.81
N LYS A 41 3.91 13.08 29.04
CA LYS A 41 2.73 12.36 28.51
C LYS A 41 1.76 11.93 29.61
N ASN A 42 2.25 11.70 30.83
CA ASN A 42 1.42 11.28 31.95
C ASN A 42 0.66 12.44 32.61
N ASN A 43 1.13 13.69 32.44
CA ASN A 43 0.59 14.89 33.12
C ASN A 43 0.20 16.00 32.12
N ILE A 44 -0.26 15.62 30.91
CA ILE A 44 -0.58 16.56 29.82
C ILE A 44 -1.58 17.65 30.27
N LYS A 45 -2.56 17.29 31.11
CA LYS A 45 -3.60 18.23 31.55
C LYS A 45 -3.05 19.41 32.35
N ASP A 46 -1.94 19.21 33.07
CA ASP A 46 -1.37 20.22 33.95
C ASP A 46 -0.48 21.21 33.19
N ILE A 47 0.02 20.83 32.01
CA ILE A 47 0.90 21.67 31.19
C ILE A 47 0.17 22.46 30.10
N ILE A 48 -1.03 22.03 29.69
CA ILE A 48 -1.82 22.70 28.64
C ILE A 48 -2.07 24.18 28.97
N PRO A 49 -2.55 24.56 30.18
CA PRO A 49 -2.82 25.97 30.50
C PRO A 49 -1.58 26.86 30.36
N GLU A 50 -0.41 26.33 30.71
CA GLU A 50 0.84 27.07 30.63
C GLU A 50 1.32 27.22 29.19
N ILE A 51 1.20 26.17 28.37
CA ILE A 51 1.47 26.25 26.93
C ILE A 51 0.55 27.29 26.28
N THR A 52 -0.76 27.25 26.56
CA THR A 52 -1.72 28.21 26.01
C THR A 52 -1.37 29.65 26.43
N SER A 53 -0.98 29.85 27.69
CA SER A 53 -0.55 31.16 28.20
C SER A 53 0.68 31.68 27.46
N ILE A 54 1.73 30.85 27.33
CA ILE A 54 2.99 31.24 26.68
C ILE A 54 2.80 31.45 25.17
N VAL A 55 2.04 30.58 24.49
CA VAL A 55 1.71 30.75 23.07
C VAL A 55 0.95 32.04 22.84
N SER A 56 0.00 32.39 23.72
CA SER A 56 -0.74 33.65 23.61
C SER A 56 0.18 34.86 23.76
N GLN A 57 1.13 34.82 24.70
CA GLN A 57 2.13 35.89 24.87
C GLN A 57 3.03 36.03 23.65
N VAL A 58 3.58 34.91 23.14
CA VAL A 58 4.43 34.93 21.95
C VAL A 58 3.67 35.44 20.73
N ASN A 59 2.42 35.00 20.54
CA ASN A 59 1.57 35.48 19.45
C ASN A 59 1.18 36.96 19.57
N ALA A 60 1.27 37.56 20.76
CA ALA A 60 0.99 38.99 20.96
C ALA A 60 2.20 39.87 20.61
N MET A 61 3.40 39.29 20.53
CA MET A 61 4.62 39.99 20.14
C MET A 61 4.71 40.18 18.62
N SER A 62 5.32 41.28 18.20
CA SER A 62 5.77 41.50 16.81
C SER A 62 6.93 40.58 16.45
N ILE A 63 7.18 40.41 15.14
CA ILE A 63 8.29 39.57 14.64
C ILE A 63 9.65 40.12 15.13
N GLU A 64 9.79 41.44 15.20
CA GLU A 64 10.98 42.14 15.68
C GLU A 64 11.22 41.89 17.18
N GLU A 65 10.17 41.92 18.00
CA GLU A 65 10.25 41.60 19.43
C GLU A 65 10.58 40.12 19.64
N GLN A 66 9.96 39.22 18.87
CA GLN A 66 10.28 37.79 18.91
C GLN A 66 11.75 37.56 18.55
N LYS A 67 12.23 38.16 17.47
CA LYS A 67 13.63 38.05 17.02
C LYS A 67 14.60 38.57 18.08
N THR A 68 14.28 39.72 18.69
CA THR A 68 15.10 40.31 19.75
C THR A 68 15.14 39.41 20.99
N GLU A 69 14.00 38.85 21.39
CA GLU A 69 13.95 37.92 22.53
C GLU A 69 14.74 36.64 22.24
N ILE A 70 14.63 36.10 21.03
CA ILE A 70 15.40 34.93 20.62
C ILE A 70 16.90 35.25 20.66
N GLN A 71 17.34 36.40 20.13
CA GLN A 71 18.75 36.81 20.17
C GLN A 71 19.31 36.89 21.59
N ASN A 72 18.54 37.41 22.53
CA ASN A 72 18.99 37.64 23.90
C ASN A 72 18.96 36.38 24.76
N ASN A 73 17.93 35.54 24.59
CA ASN A 73 17.64 34.46 25.53
C ASN A 73 17.85 33.05 24.96
N PHE A 74 17.79 32.92 23.63
CA PHE A 74 17.85 31.65 22.91
C PHE A 74 18.65 31.77 21.60
N PRO A 75 19.88 32.33 21.62
CA PRO A 75 20.63 32.62 20.39
C PRO A 75 20.85 31.37 19.52
N GLU A 76 20.88 30.18 20.12
CA GLU A 76 20.97 28.89 19.42
C GLU A 76 19.78 28.58 18.49
N VAL A 77 18.64 29.27 18.67
CA VAL A 77 17.48 29.15 17.77
C VAL A 77 17.72 29.88 16.44
N LEU A 78 18.59 30.91 16.43
CA LEU A 78 18.99 31.64 15.21
C LEU A 78 20.16 30.98 14.50
N ASP A 79 20.95 30.18 15.23
CA ASP A 79 21.87 29.18 14.67
C ASP A 79 21.09 27.98 14.14
N VAL A 80 20.13 28.24 13.24
CA VAL A 80 19.67 27.22 12.33
C VAL A 80 20.87 26.92 11.44
N LYS A 81 21.70 25.93 11.84
CA LYS A 81 22.28 25.05 10.85
C LYS A 81 21.09 24.66 10.00
N GLU A 82 21.00 25.22 8.80
CA GLU A 82 20.23 24.58 7.76
C GLU A 82 20.63 23.11 7.89
N LYS A 83 19.70 22.28 8.37
CA LYS A 83 19.72 20.91 7.91
C LYS A 83 19.50 21.09 6.43
N VAL A 84 20.61 21.30 5.70
CA VAL A 84 20.79 20.75 4.39
C VAL A 84 20.40 19.29 4.62
N LYS A 85 19.11 19.00 4.43
CA LYS A 85 18.72 17.67 4.04
C LYS A 85 19.63 17.49 2.85
N GLU A 86 20.66 16.66 2.99
CA GLU A 86 21.32 16.12 1.82
C GLU A 86 20.16 15.72 0.92
N GLU A 87 19.94 16.48 -0.14
CA GLU A 87 18.94 16.13 -1.12
C GLU A 87 19.39 14.76 -1.57
N SER A 88 18.66 13.71 -1.16
CA SER A 88 19.00 12.36 -1.56
C SER A 88 18.90 12.35 -3.08
N VAL A 89 20.05 12.38 -3.75
CA VAL A 89 20.11 12.40 -5.19
C VAL A 89 19.66 11.02 -5.66
N GLY A 90 18.49 10.97 -6.27
CA GLY A 90 17.92 9.74 -6.83
C GLY A 90 17.18 8.87 -5.82
N LEU A 91 16.95 7.61 -6.21
CA LEU A 91 16.19 6.64 -5.43
C LEU A 91 17.08 6.04 -4.32
N PRO A 92 16.54 5.77 -3.12
CA PRO A 92 17.30 5.10 -2.07
C PRO A 92 17.67 3.68 -2.49
N PRO A 93 18.79 3.12 -2.00
CA PRO A 93 19.17 1.75 -2.33
C PRO A 93 18.09 0.74 -1.90
N LEU A 94 17.93 -0.31 -2.69
CA LEU A 94 17.07 -1.44 -2.36
C LEU A 94 17.76 -2.35 -1.33
N ASP A 95 17.01 -2.71 -0.30
CA ASP A 95 17.49 -3.66 0.71
C ASP A 95 17.61 -5.08 0.12
N GLY A 96 18.72 -5.76 0.39
CA GLY A 96 18.99 -7.10 -0.15
C GLY A 96 19.20 -7.18 -1.66
N ALA A 97 19.35 -6.05 -2.37
CA ALA A 97 19.59 -6.06 -3.80
C ALA A 97 21.02 -6.44 -4.17
N GLU A 98 21.14 -7.32 -5.17
CA GLU A 98 22.41 -7.75 -5.75
C GLU A 98 22.49 -7.27 -7.21
N GLN A 99 23.64 -6.72 -7.60
CA GLN A 99 23.90 -6.27 -8.97
C GLN A 99 23.70 -7.41 -9.98
N GLY A 100 23.01 -7.11 -11.08
CA GLY A 100 22.66 -8.07 -12.13
C GLY A 100 21.53 -9.04 -11.79
N LYS A 101 20.98 -9.00 -10.56
CA LYS A 101 19.94 -9.94 -10.10
C LYS A 101 18.60 -9.28 -9.79
N VAL A 102 18.52 -7.96 -9.74
CA VAL A 102 17.26 -7.27 -9.47
C VAL A 102 16.29 -7.50 -10.63
N VAL A 103 15.10 -7.98 -10.28
CA VAL A 103 13.95 -8.05 -11.18
C VAL A 103 12.81 -7.25 -10.56
N THR A 104 12.36 -6.22 -11.26
CA THR A 104 11.18 -5.40 -10.95
C THR A 104 10.07 -5.67 -11.97
N ARG A 105 8.88 -5.12 -11.73
CA ARG A 105 7.77 -5.19 -12.68
C ARG A 105 6.85 -3.99 -12.60
N PHE A 106 6.26 -3.64 -13.73
CA PHE A 106 5.12 -2.74 -13.83
C PHE A 106 3.88 -3.55 -14.22
N THR A 107 2.86 -3.53 -13.36
CA THR A 107 1.67 -4.40 -13.49
C THR A 107 0.37 -3.61 -13.69
N PRO A 108 0.16 -2.94 -14.84
CA PRO A 108 -1.04 -2.16 -15.06
C PRO A 108 -2.26 -3.04 -15.35
N ALA A 109 -3.41 -2.66 -14.80
CA ALA A 109 -4.70 -3.21 -15.22
C ALA A 109 -5.19 -2.48 -16.47
N PRO A 110 -5.56 -3.17 -17.56
CA PRO A 110 -6.01 -2.52 -18.79
C PRO A 110 -7.51 -2.21 -18.72
N ASN A 111 -7.90 -1.40 -17.74
CA ASN A 111 -9.28 -0.98 -17.44
C ASN A 111 -9.49 0.55 -17.48
N GLY A 112 -8.47 1.30 -17.88
CA GLY A 112 -8.53 2.75 -18.02
C GLY A 112 -7.33 3.31 -18.80
N TYR A 113 -7.42 4.59 -19.17
CA TYR A 113 -6.31 5.28 -19.82
C TYR A 113 -5.15 5.52 -18.84
N PRO A 114 -3.88 5.42 -19.30
CA PRO A 114 -2.74 5.70 -18.46
C PRO A 114 -2.73 7.18 -18.03
N HIS A 115 -2.11 7.44 -16.87
CA HIS A 115 -2.03 8.76 -16.26
C HIS A 115 -0.73 8.89 -15.49
N ILE A 116 -0.43 10.07 -14.91
CA ILE A 116 0.87 10.33 -14.27
C ILE A 116 1.22 9.36 -13.14
N GLY A 117 0.22 8.83 -12.41
CA GLY A 117 0.44 7.75 -11.43
C GLY A 117 1.04 6.48 -12.04
N HIS A 118 0.61 6.07 -13.24
CA HIS A 118 1.18 4.94 -13.98
C HIS A 118 2.62 5.24 -14.38
N ALA A 119 2.89 6.44 -14.90
CA ALA A 119 4.23 6.87 -15.26
C ALA A 119 5.18 6.79 -14.06
N LYS A 120 4.76 7.29 -12.89
CA LYS A 120 5.54 7.19 -11.65
C LYS A 120 5.90 5.74 -11.29
N ALA A 121 4.93 4.83 -11.33
CA ALA A 121 5.16 3.43 -10.97
C ALA A 121 6.09 2.72 -11.98
N ALA A 122 5.91 2.97 -13.28
CA ALA A 122 6.74 2.41 -14.33
C ALA A 122 8.18 2.94 -14.26
N ILE A 123 8.36 4.27 -14.17
CA ILE A 123 9.68 4.92 -14.07
C ILE A 123 10.42 4.44 -12.82
N ILE A 124 9.79 4.44 -11.64
CA ILE A 124 10.48 3.97 -10.42
C ILE A 124 10.94 2.52 -10.56
N SER A 125 10.12 1.65 -11.17
CA SER A 125 10.48 0.25 -11.37
C SER A 125 11.62 0.08 -12.36
N GLU A 126 11.64 0.88 -13.42
CA GLU A 126 12.68 0.84 -14.46
C GLU A 126 13.99 1.42 -13.92
N GLU A 127 13.94 2.56 -13.23
CA GLU A 127 15.12 3.17 -12.62
C GLU A 127 15.79 2.23 -11.64
N TYR A 128 15.03 1.49 -10.83
CA TYR A 128 15.61 0.46 -9.97
C TYR A 128 16.20 -0.72 -10.73
N ALA A 129 15.58 -1.20 -11.81
CA ALA A 129 16.20 -2.21 -12.65
C ALA A 129 17.53 -1.68 -13.23
N ARG A 130 17.54 -0.45 -13.76
CA ARG A 130 18.71 0.20 -14.35
C ARG A 130 19.85 0.43 -13.35
N MET A 131 19.54 0.90 -12.13
CA MET A 131 20.53 1.12 -11.06
C MET A 131 21.26 -0.15 -10.64
N TYR A 132 20.64 -1.31 -10.85
CA TYR A 132 21.13 -2.62 -10.40
C TYR A 132 21.45 -3.58 -11.55
N ASP A 133 21.64 -3.07 -12.78
CA ASP A 133 21.86 -3.88 -13.99
C ASP A 133 20.86 -5.06 -14.12
N GLY A 134 19.65 -4.82 -13.64
CA GLY A 134 18.57 -5.77 -13.48
C GLY A 134 17.62 -5.80 -14.68
N LYS A 135 16.43 -6.36 -14.44
CA LYS A 135 15.37 -6.50 -15.44
C LYS A 135 14.07 -5.87 -14.97
N ILE A 136 13.27 -5.38 -15.92
CA ILE A 136 11.90 -4.94 -15.69
C ILE A 136 10.92 -5.69 -16.58
N ILE A 137 9.85 -6.19 -15.97
CA ILE A 137 8.78 -6.93 -16.67
C ILE A 137 7.52 -6.06 -16.77
N LEU A 138 6.92 -6.01 -17.96
CA LEU A 138 5.58 -5.48 -18.17
C LEU A 138 4.59 -6.63 -18.05
N ARG A 139 3.69 -6.59 -17.07
CA ARG A 139 2.65 -7.61 -16.90
C ARG A 139 1.27 -7.00 -16.81
N PHE A 140 0.46 -7.16 -17.83
CA PHE A 140 -0.92 -6.70 -17.77
C PHE A 140 -1.74 -7.57 -16.82
N ASP A 141 -2.33 -6.97 -15.80
CA ASP A 141 -3.28 -7.66 -14.92
C ASP A 141 -4.68 -7.59 -15.53
N ASP A 142 -4.96 -8.57 -16.38
CA ASP A 142 -6.20 -8.67 -17.15
C ASP A 142 -7.21 -9.67 -16.56
N THR A 143 -7.11 -9.97 -15.27
CA THR A 143 -7.93 -11.00 -14.60
C THR A 143 -9.38 -10.58 -14.32
N ASN A 144 -9.76 -9.35 -14.69
CA ASN A 144 -11.16 -8.89 -14.63
C ASN A 144 -11.75 -8.68 -16.04
N PRO A 145 -12.44 -9.67 -16.63
CA PRO A 145 -12.99 -9.57 -17.98
C PRO A 145 -14.07 -8.49 -18.13
N GLU A 146 -14.74 -8.06 -17.06
CA GLU A 146 -15.81 -7.04 -17.12
C GLU A 146 -15.24 -5.64 -17.38
N ASP A 147 -14.06 -5.34 -16.82
CA ASP A 147 -13.47 -4.01 -16.82
C ASP A 147 -12.39 -3.83 -17.90
N THR A 148 -11.84 -4.93 -18.41
CA THR A 148 -10.71 -4.89 -19.34
C THR A 148 -11.13 -4.57 -20.77
N ARG A 149 -10.38 -3.75 -21.51
CA ARG A 149 -10.66 -3.39 -22.92
C ARG A 149 -9.38 -3.26 -23.73
N LEU A 150 -9.36 -3.80 -24.96
CA LEU A 150 -8.17 -3.78 -25.85
C LEU A 150 -7.60 -2.36 -26.09
N GLU A 151 -8.47 -1.35 -26.12
CA GLU A 151 -8.05 0.05 -26.26
C GLU A 151 -7.12 0.51 -25.13
N TYR A 152 -7.32 0.01 -23.90
CA TYR A 152 -6.50 0.38 -22.75
C TYR A 152 -5.12 -0.28 -22.81
N TRP A 153 -5.01 -1.52 -23.30
CA TRP A 153 -3.68 -2.11 -23.59
C TRP A 153 -2.91 -1.24 -24.57
N ALA A 154 -3.55 -0.85 -25.68
CA ALA A 154 -2.90 -0.03 -26.70
C ALA A 154 -2.49 1.32 -26.12
N ALA A 155 -3.37 2.01 -25.39
CA ALA A 155 -3.08 3.29 -24.78
C ALA A 155 -1.94 3.22 -23.76
N ILE A 156 -1.93 2.19 -22.90
CA ILE A 156 -0.86 1.96 -21.92
C ILE A 156 0.47 1.73 -22.64
N LYS A 157 0.52 0.87 -23.67
CA LYS A 157 1.75 0.64 -24.44
C LYS A 157 2.27 1.91 -25.10
N VAL A 158 1.41 2.68 -25.76
CA VAL A 158 1.77 3.97 -26.37
C VAL A 158 2.33 4.93 -25.31
N GLY A 159 1.72 4.99 -24.13
CA GLY A 159 2.21 5.81 -23.03
C GLY A 159 3.58 5.37 -22.50
N LEU A 160 3.82 4.06 -22.39
CA LEU A 160 5.10 3.49 -21.96
C LEU A 160 6.21 3.71 -23.01
N ASP A 161 5.89 3.52 -24.29
CA ASP A 161 6.79 3.80 -25.41
C ASP A 161 7.16 5.29 -25.47
N TRP A 162 6.20 6.18 -25.22
CA TRP A 162 6.44 7.62 -25.14
C TRP A 162 7.38 8.00 -23.98
N LEU A 163 7.29 7.28 -22.85
CA LEU A 163 8.23 7.43 -21.74
C LEU A 163 9.62 6.86 -22.03
N GLY A 164 9.78 6.09 -23.12
CA GLY A 164 11.04 5.47 -23.51
C GLY A 164 11.42 4.25 -22.69
N ILE A 165 10.49 3.69 -21.91
CA ILE A 165 10.74 2.55 -21.02
C ILE A 165 10.82 1.28 -21.85
N LYS A 166 11.90 0.52 -21.67
CA LYS A 166 12.09 -0.78 -22.34
C LYS A 166 11.94 -1.91 -21.33
N PHE A 167 11.11 -2.88 -21.67
CA PHE A 167 10.85 -4.06 -20.84
C PHE A 167 11.61 -5.27 -21.37
N ASP A 168 12.15 -6.07 -20.45
CA ASP A 168 12.86 -7.33 -20.75
C ASP A 168 11.90 -8.50 -21.00
N GLY A 169 10.64 -8.34 -20.60
CA GLY A 169 9.57 -9.30 -20.81
C GLY A 169 8.21 -8.62 -20.80
N GLU A 170 7.31 -9.12 -21.62
CA GLU A 170 5.90 -8.72 -21.63
C GLU A 170 5.02 -9.95 -21.51
N LYS A 171 4.06 -9.93 -20.60
CA LYS A 171 3.01 -10.96 -20.52
C LYS A 171 1.70 -10.41 -19.97
N ASN A 172 0.69 -11.26 -19.97
CA ASN A 172 -0.58 -10.98 -19.30
C ASN A 172 -0.79 -12.05 -18.24
N THR A 173 -1.37 -11.69 -17.10
CA THR A 173 -1.70 -12.67 -16.05
C THR A 173 -2.63 -13.78 -16.58
N SER A 174 -3.52 -13.45 -17.52
CA SER A 174 -4.42 -14.44 -18.13
C SER A 174 -3.72 -15.46 -19.03
N ASP A 175 -2.47 -15.23 -19.43
CA ASP A 175 -1.68 -16.20 -20.20
C ASP A 175 -1.37 -17.45 -19.35
N ASP A 176 -1.28 -17.29 -18.03
CA ASP A 176 -0.96 -18.33 -17.04
C ASP A 176 -2.19 -18.87 -16.30
N ILE A 177 -3.41 -18.61 -16.79
CA ILE A 177 -4.67 -18.95 -16.07
C ILE A 177 -4.82 -20.44 -15.71
N GLU A 178 -4.37 -21.35 -16.58
CA GLU A 178 -4.39 -22.79 -16.32
C GLU A 178 -3.44 -23.17 -15.18
N LEU A 179 -2.25 -22.54 -15.15
CA LEU A 179 -1.29 -22.72 -14.06
C LEU A 179 -1.85 -22.17 -12.74
N LEU A 180 -2.55 -21.03 -12.78
CA LEU A 180 -3.25 -20.48 -11.61
C LEU A 180 -4.33 -21.44 -11.09
N TYR A 181 -5.06 -22.14 -11.98
CA TYR A 181 -5.99 -23.19 -11.57
C TYR A 181 -5.30 -24.37 -10.91
N ASP A 182 -4.17 -24.84 -11.46
CA ASP A 182 -3.39 -25.93 -10.87
C ASP A 182 -2.90 -25.57 -9.47
N LYS A 183 -2.38 -24.34 -9.28
CA LYS A 183 -1.96 -23.86 -7.96
C LYS A 183 -3.14 -23.75 -6.98
N CYS A 184 -4.29 -23.30 -7.43
CA CYS A 184 -5.51 -23.27 -6.62
C CYS A 184 -5.93 -24.69 -6.18
N LEU A 185 -5.93 -25.64 -7.11
CA LEU A 185 -6.27 -27.03 -6.84
C LEU A 185 -5.28 -27.68 -5.86
N ASP A 186 -3.98 -27.39 -6.00
CA ASP A 186 -2.96 -27.81 -5.04
C ASP A 186 -3.22 -27.25 -3.64
N MET A 187 -3.62 -25.98 -3.53
CA MET A 187 -4.00 -25.39 -2.23
C MET A 187 -5.23 -26.08 -1.64
N ILE A 188 -6.23 -26.41 -2.45
CA ILE A 188 -7.42 -27.15 -2.01
C ILE A 188 -7.01 -28.55 -1.50
N ARG A 189 -6.18 -29.28 -2.25
CA ARG A 189 -5.68 -30.62 -1.89
C ARG A 189 -4.84 -30.64 -0.62
N LYS A 190 -4.05 -29.57 -0.40
CA LYS A 190 -3.28 -29.36 0.84
C LYS A 190 -4.14 -28.82 1.99
N ASN A 191 -5.46 -28.73 1.80
CA ASN A 191 -6.41 -28.18 2.76
C ASN A 191 -6.09 -26.74 3.19
N ASN A 192 -5.46 -25.95 2.32
CA ASN A 192 -5.17 -24.53 2.55
C ASN A 192 -6.22 -23.59 1.94
N ALA A 193 -7.15 -24.13 1.15
CA ALA A 193 -8.25 -23.37 0.56
C ALA A 193 -9.53 -24.20 0.56
N TYR A 194 -10.68 -23.53 0.48
CA TYR A 194 -12.00 -24.17 0.42
C TYR A 194 -12.97 -23.40 -0.47
N VAL A 195 -13.98 -24.09 -0.98
CA VAL A 195 -15.05 -23.46 -1.76
C VAL A 195 -16.16 -23.01 -0.82
N CYS A 196 -16.36 -21.70 -0.75
CA CYS A 196 -17.38 -21.04 0.03
C CYS A 196 -18.62 -20.77 -0.82
N MET A 197 -19.78 -21.18 -0.33
CA MET A 197 -21.09 -20.95 -0.96
C MET A 197 -21.98 -19.99 -0.15
N CYS A 198 -21.42 -19.35 0.89
CA CYS A 198 -22.13 -18.34 1.68
C CYS A 198 -22.38 -17.10 0.83
N LYS A 199 -23.49 -16.40 1.09
CA LYS A 199 -23.80 -15.12 0.44
C LYS A 199 -22.78 -14.05 0.87
N ARG A 200 -22.55 -13.05 0.02
CA ARG A 200 -21.60 -11.95 0.26
C ARG A 200 -21.81 -11.26 1.62
N ASP A 201 -23.06 -10.97 1.99
CA ASP A 201 -23.38 -10.30 3.26
C ASP A 201 -23.06 -11.18 4.47
N GLU A 202 -23.27 -12.49 4.35
CA GLU A 202 -22.94 -13.46 5.38
C GLU A 202 -21.42 -13.59 5.53
N ILE A 203 -20.67 -13.63 4.42
CA ILE A 203 -19.20 -13.59 4.44
C ILE A 203 -18.71 -12.33 5.15
N GLY A 204 -19.26 -11.17 4.80
CA GLY A 204 -18.92 -9.89 5.43
C GLY A 204 -19.22 -9.88 6.93
N LYS A 205 -20.39 -10.39 7.33
CA LYS A 205 -20.76 -10.53 8.75
C LYS A 205 -19.81 -11.47 9.49
N ASN A 206 -19.56 -12.66 8.95
CA ASN A 206 -18.67 -13.65 9.53
C ASN A 206 -17.24 -13.12 9.71
N ARG A 207 -16.72 -12.36 8.73
CA ARG A 207 -15.40 -11.70 8.85
C ARG A 207 -15.36 -10.63 9.94
N ARG A 208 -16.44 -9.85 10.11
CA ARG A 208 -16.55 -8.85 11.20
C ARG A 208 -16.64 -9.53 12.57
N ASP A 209 -17.46 -10.57 12.66
CA ASP A 209 -17.73 -11.31 13.89
C ASP A 209 -16.62 -12.34 14.22
N MET A 210 -15.57 -12.45 13.39
CA MET A 210 -14.48 -13.43 13.52
C MET A 210 -14.96 -14.89 13.55
N LYS A 211 -16.02 -15.20 12.80
CA LYS A 211 -16.66 -16.53 12.77
C LYS A 211 -16.37 -17.26 11.47
N SER A 212 -15.81 -18.45 11.57
CA SER A 212 -15.65 -19.35 10.42
C SER A 212 -17.02 -19.83 9.92
N CYS A 213 -17.21 -19.86 8.60
CA CYS A 213 -18.45 -20.38 8.01
C CYS A 213 -18.44 -21.92 7.95
N LYS A 214 -19.61 -22.57 7.83
CA LYS A 214 -19.70 -24.03 7.72
C LYS A 214 -18.95 -24.62 6.51
N CYS A 215 -18.74 -23.84 5.45
CA CYS A 215 -17.97 -24.29 4.30
C CYS A 215 -16.48 -24.51 4.65
N SER A 216 -15.96 -23.83 5.67
CA SER A 216 -14.57 -23.96 6.11
C SER A 216 -14.26 -25.31 6.79
N VAL A 217 -15.26 -26.13 7.12
CA VAL A 217 -15.01 -27.47 7.67
C VAL A 217 -15.19 -28.58 6.65
N SER A 218 -15.52 -28.25 5.38
CA SER A 218 -15.55 -29.25 4.30
C SER A 218 -14.18 -29.89 4.11
N ASP A 219 -14.18 -31.22 3.91
CA ASP A 219 -12.98 -31.99 3.58
C ASP A 219 -12.45 -31.66 2.17
N THR A 220 -11.26 -32.16 1.86
CA THR A 220 -10.58 -31.90 0.58
C THR A 220 -11.36 -32.43 -0.61
N ASN A 221 -11.95 -33.62 -0.53
CA ASN A 221 -12.72 -34.24 -1.61
C ASN A 221 -13.98 -33.41 -1.95
N GLN A 222 -14.72 -32.97 -0.93
CA GLN A 222 -15.87 -32.09 -1.10
C GLN A 222 -15.46 -30.76 -1.74
N ASN A 223 -14.32 -30.20 -1.36
CA ASN A 223 -13.82 -28.96 -1.95
C ASN A 223 -13.37 -29.14 -3.40
N GLU A 224 -12.69 -30.24 -3.75
CA GLU A 224 -12.33 -30.56 -5.13
C GLU A 224 -13.56 -30.76 -6.02
N GLU A 225 -14.61 -31.41 -5.51
CA GLU A 225 -15.87 -31.52 -6.24
C GLU A 225 -16.55 -30.16 -6.47
N LYS A 226 -16.59 -29.32 -5.43
CA LYS A 226 -17.17 -27.97 -5.55
C LYS A 226 -16.34 -27.11 -6.51
N TRP A 227 -15.02 -27.24 -6.50
CA TRP A 227 -14.11 -26.56 -7.43
C TRP A 227 -14.44 -26.92 -8.88
N LYS A 228 -14.55 -28.22 -9.19
CA LYS A 228 -14.97 -28.69 -10.54
C LYS A 228 -16.32 -28.12 -10.96
N LYS A 229 -17.28 -28.02 -10.03
CA LYS A 229 -18.62 -27.45 -10.28
C LYS A 229 -18.59 -25.93 -10.56
N MET A 230 -17.56 -25.19 -10.14
CA MET A 230 -17.43 -23.75 -10.46
C MET A 230 -17.28 -23.48 -11.97
N PHE A 231 -16.75 -24.43 -12.74
CA PHE A 231 -16.51 -24.26 -14.17
C PHE A 231 -17.75 -24.42 -15.05
N ASN A 232 -18.83 -25.03 -14.55
CA ASN A 232 -20.00 -25.32 -15.40
C ASN A 232 -21.35 -25.33 -14.69
N LYS A 233 -21.41 -25.41 -13.35
CA LYS A 233 -22.66 -25.63 -12.62
C LYS A 233 -23.12 -24.40 -11.82
N TYR A 234 -22.19 -23.73 -11.15
CA TYR A 234 -22.52 -22.57 -10.31
C TYR A 234 -22.63 -21.29 -11.13
N LYS A 235 -23.44 -20.35 -10.64
CA LYS A 235 -23.59 -19.00 -11.20
C LYS A 235 -22.64 -18.01 -10.52
N PRO A 236 -22.36 -16.85 -11.15
CA PRO A 236 -21.66 -15.74 -10.51
C PRO A 236 -22.24 -15.43 -9.13
N GLY A 237 -21.37 -15.36 -8.11
CA GLY A 237 -21.74 -15.10 -6.72
C GLY A 237 -22.24 -16.31 -5.90
N GLU A 238 -22.47 -17.48 -6.51
CA GLU A 238 -22.89 -18.69 -5.78
C GLU A 238 -21.72 -19.45 -5.14
N ALA A 239 -20.52 -19.33 -5.70
CA ALA A 239 -19.33 -20.00 -5.20
C ALA A 239 -18.07 -19.13 -5.40
N ILE A 240 -17.21 -19.13 -4.39
CA ILE A 240 -15.88 -18.52 -4.43
C ILE A 240 -14.88 -19.45 -3.75
N VAL A 241 -13.62 -19.44 -4.16
CA VAL A 241 -12.54 -20.08 -3.40
C VAL A 241 -12.02 -19.09 -2.38
N ARG A 242 -11.87 -19.53 -1.13
CA ARG A 242 -11.26 -18.74 -0.06
C ARG A 242 -10.04 -19.46 0.49
N PHE A 243 -9.02 -18.68 0.83
CA PHE A 243 -7.90 -19.16 1.62
C PHE A 243 -8.38 -19.55 3.01
N ARG A 244 -7.78 -20.57 3.62
CA ARG A 244 -7.91 -20.85 5.05
C ARG A 244 -6.90 -19.98 5.79
N GLY A 245 -7.32 -18.77 6.09
CA GLY A 245 -6.53 -17.84 6.88
C GLY A 245 -6.84 -17.96 8.36
N ASP A 246 -6.62 -16.85 9.07
CA ASP A 246 -6.90 -16.73 10.48
C ASP A 246 -8.08 -15.76 10.67
N MET A 247 -9.23 -16.30 11.06
CA MET A 247 -10.45 -15.52 11.28
C MET A 247 -10.34 -14.56 12.48
N GLU A 248 -9.42 -14.81 13.41
CA GLU A 248 -9.14 -13.95 14.57
C GLU A 248 -8.04 -12.92 14.29
N SER A 249 -7.44 -12.95 13.09
CA SER A 249 -6.33 -12.07 12.74
C SER A 249 -6.67 -10.60 12.95
N LYS A 250 -5.73 -9.85 13.53
CA LYS A 250 -5.79 -8.39 13.62
C LYS A 250 -5.71 -7.74 12.24
N ASN A 251 -5.06 -8.41 11.28
CA ASN A 251 -5.13 -8.02 9.87
C ASN A 251 -6.41 -8.62 9.27
N THR A 252 -7.42 -7.78 9.05
CA THR A 252 -8.73 -8.20 8.55
C THR A 252 -8.67 -8.81 7.14
N VAL A 253 -7.63 -8.54 6.36
CA VAL A 253 -7.39 -9.16 5.04
C VAL A 253 -7.12 -10.66 5.19
N MET A 254 -6.40 -11.07 6.24
CA MET A 254 -6.05 -12.48 6.49
C MET A 254 -7.22 -13.34 6.99
N ARG A 255 -8.41 -12.74 7.18
CA ARG A 255 -9.64 -13.46 7.54
C ARG A 255 -10.27 -14.10 6.32
N ASP A 256 -9.72 -15.23 5.93
CA ASP A 256 -10.13 -16.05 4.78
C ASP A 256 -10.36 -15.20 3.50
N PRO A 257 -9.29 -14.59 2.94
CA PRO A 257 -9.40 -13.81 1.70
C PRO A 257 -9.88 -14.67 0.52
N VAL A 258 -10.44 -14.01 -0.48
CA VAL A 258 -10.94 -14.66 -1.71
C VAL A 258 -9.77 -14.91 -2.65
N LEU A 259 -9.69 -16.13 -3.20
CA LEU A 259 -8.67 -16.54 -4.17
C LEU A 259 -9.22 -16.61 -5.60
N PHE A 260 -10.46 -17.09 -5.77
CA PHE A 260 -11.12 -17.18 -7.08
C PHE A 260 -12.61 -16.86 -6.98
N ARG A 261 -13.16 -16.31 -8.06
CA ARG A 261 -14.59 -15.99 -8.22
C ARG A 261 -15.08 -16.36 -9.62
N ILE A 262 -16.39 -16.56 -9.75
CA ILE A 262 -17.03 -16.80 -11.05
C ILE A 262 -17.44 -15.45 -11.66
N ILE A 263 -17.04 -15.19 -12.89
CA ILE A 263 -17.41 -14.03 -13.71
C ILE A 263 -17.75 -14.53 -15.11
N ASP A 264 -19.03 -14.40 -15.49
CA ASP A 264 -19.53 -14.81 -16.80
C ASP A 264 -19.50 -13.62 -17.76
N ALA A 265 -18.29 -13.19 -18.13
CA ALA A 265 -18.06 -12.09 -19.07
C ALA A 265 -17.03 -12.49 -20.13
N LYS A 266 -17.20 -11.96 -21.34
CA LYS A 266 -16.27 -12.21 -22.46
C LYS A 266 -14.97 -11.44 -22.23
N HIS A 267 -13.86 -12.16 -22.08
CA HIS A 267 -12.53 -11.56 -21.99
C HIS A 267 -12.11 -11.01 -23.37
N PRO A 268 -11.61 -9.78 -23.48
CA PRO A 268 -11.26 -9.18 -24.78
C PRO A 268 -10.24 -10.00 -25.60
N ARG A 269 -9.29 -10.68 -24.94
CA ARG A 269 -8.27 -11.53 -25.60
C ARG A 269 -8.65 -13.00 -25.69
N LEU A 270 -9.43 -13.51 -24.75
CA LEU A 270 -9.62 -14.96 -24.54
C LEU A 270 -11.06 -15.42 -24.85
N GLY A 271 -11.94 -14.48 -25.22
CA GLY A 271 -13.35 -14.76 -25.46
C GLY A 271 -14.02 -15.30 -24.20
N GLU A 272 -14.84 -16.34 -24.38
CA GLU A 272 -15.61 -16.98 -23.31
C GLU A 272 -14.95 -18.28 -22.81
N LYS A 273 -13.65 -18.48 -23.10
CA LYS A 273 -12.92 -19.71 -22.74
C LYS A 273 -12.89 -19.94 -21.22
N TYR A 274 -12.86 -18.88 -20.43
CA TYR A 274 -12.72 -18.95 -18.98
C TYR A 274 -13.80 -18.12 -18.28
N ARG A 275 -14.24 -18.63 -17.13
CA ARG A 275 -15.25 -17.98 -16.27
C ARG A 275 -14.90 -17.96 -14.79
N VAL A 276 -13.86 -18.68 -14.37
CA VAL A 276 -13.39 -18.73 -12.99
C VAL A 276 -12.12 -17.90 -12.94
N TRP A 277 -12.15 -16.75 -12.29
CA TRP A 277 -11.06 -15.78 -12.35
C TRP A 277 -10.40 -15.59 -10.99
N PRO A 278 -9.07 -15.49 -10.92
CA PRO A 278 -8.35 -15.28 -9.67
C PRO A 278 -8.65 -13.90 -9.07
N SER A 279 -8.38 -13.73 -7.78
CA SER A 279 -8.21 -12.43 -7.18
C SER A 279 -6.82 -11.88 -7.49
N TYR A 280 -6.68 -10.56 -7.40
CA TYR A 280 -5.40 -9.87 -7.48
C TYR A 280 -4.38 -10.48 -6.51
N ASP A 281 -4.75 -10.63 -5.22
CA ASP A 281 -3.86 -11.14 -4.17
C ASP A 281 -3.32 -12.53 -4.46
N PHE A 282 -4.14 -13.41 -5.07
CA PHE A 282 -3.70 -14.75 -5.45
C PHE A 282 -2.79 -14.71 -6.68
N ALA A 283 -3.24 -14.05 -7.75
CA ALA A 283 -2.52 -14.02 -9.00
C ALA A 283 -1.16 -13.36 -8.83
N VAL A 284 -1.10 -12.16 -8.26
CA VAL A 284 0.17 -11.41 -8.13
C VAL A 284 1.25 -12.18 -7.39
N ALA A 285 0.90 -12.97 -6.37
CA ALA A 285 1.85 -13.78 -5.61
C ALA A 285 2.44 -14.93 -6.45
N VAL A 286 1.62 -15.58 -7.26
CA VAL A 286 2.08 -16.64 -8.17
C VAL A 286 2.88 -16.04 -9.32
N GLU A 287 2.38 -14.97 -9.92
CA GLU A 287 3.01 -14.30 -11.06
C GLU A 287 4.38 -13.73 -10.70
N ASP A 288 4.51 -13.04 -9.55
CA ASP A 288 5.80 -12.51 -9.10
C ASP A 288 6.83 -13.63 -8.89
N TYR A 289 6.41 -14.78 -8.38
CA TYR A 289 7.28 -15.95 -8.25
C TYR A 289 7.72 -16.52 -9.61
N LEU A 290 6.79 -16.66 -10.55
CA LEU A 290 7.09 -17.21 -11.89
C LEU A 290 8.00 -16.29 -12.70
N ASP A 291 7.77 -14.98 -12.57
CA ASP A 291 8.54 -13.95 -13.27
C ASP A 291 9.91 -13.70 -12.60
N GLY A 292 10.20 -14.35 -11.47
CA GLY A 292 11.45 -14.17 -10.73
C GLY A 292 11.59 -12.78 -10.12
N VAL A 293 10.47 -12.11 -9.83
CA VAL A 293 10.45 -10.78 -9.24
C VAL A 293 11.13 -10.81 -7.88
N THR A 294 12.11 -9.92 -7.72
CA THR A 294 12.85 -9.76 -6.46
C THR A 294 12.33 -8.59 -5.63
N HIS A 295 11.89 -7.52 -6.30
CA HIS A 295 11.49 -6.27 -5.66
C HIS A 295 10.13 -5.83 -6.16
N ALA A 296 9.13 -6.09 -5.33
CA ALA A 296 7.73 -5.85 -5.62
C ALA A 296 7.29 -4.41 -5.26
N LEU A 297 7.65 -3.44 -6.09
CA LEU A 297 7.35 -2.01 -5.84
C LEU A 297 5.88 -1.69 -6.09
N ARG A 298 5.23 -0.99 -5.15
CA ARG A 298 3.83 -0.55 -5.25
C ARG A 298 3.54 0.68 -4.40
N SER A 299 2.44 1.37 -4.67
CA SER A 299 1.94 2.44 -3.81
C SER A 299 1.46 1.90 -2.46
N LYS A 300 1.50 2.76 -1.43
CA LYS A 300 0.78 2.51 -0.19
C LYS A 300 -0.70 2.79 -0.45
N GLU A 301 -1.49 1.73 -0.47
CA GLU A 301 -2.96 1.75 -0.54
C GLU A 301 -3.60 1.92 0.84
#